data_AF-A0A1V5N527-F1
#
_entry.id   AF-A0A1V5N527-F1
#
_cell.length_a   1.000
_cell.length_b   1.000
_cell.length_c   1.000
_cell.angle_alpha   90.00
_cell.angle_beta   90.00
_cell.angle_gamma   90.00
#
_symmetry.space_group_name_H-M   'P 1'
#
loop_
_entity.id
_entity.type
_entity.pdbx_description
1 polymer ?
#
loop_
_entity_poly.entity_id
_entity_poly.type
_entity_poly.pdbx_seq_one_letter_code
_entity_poly.pdbx_strand_id
1 'polypeptide(L)'
;MRWTDKAKRLLWISVMTCLCGMSFGCKGDGKVNPYIAQRIWELTSEDPVTVQAAIDFLLNQKPRNVVPALMENLDDMHPLAVRKVLIQDMRNSAAPVRRYEPEKVCDLIAALLHHVTGVSHGTIYNGASDTQRIKTIAAWQTWWSANKQHYQ
;
A
#
# COMPACT_ATOMS: atom_id res chain seq x y z
N MET A 1 -0.09 11.25 28.93
CA MET A 1 0.70 10.90 27.74
C MET A 1 0.01 9.74 27.04
N ARG A 2 -0.77 10.02 25.99
CA ARG A 2 -1.67 9.06 25.34
C ARG A 2 -0.90 8.36 24.22
N TRP A 3 -0.41 7.16 24.50
CA TRP A 3 0.23 6.29 23.49
C TRP A 3 -0.79 5.99 22.39
N THR A 4 -0.51 6.40 21.15
CA THR A 4 -1.35 6.08 20.00
C THR A 4 -1.25 4.58 19.71
N ASP A 5 -2.35 3.95 19.31
CA ASP A 5 -2.41 2.49 19.11
C ASP A 5 -1.41 1.95 18.06
N LYS A 6 -0.80 2.83 17.23
CA LYS A 6 0.34 2.51 16.36
C LYS A 6 1.60 2.12 17.13
N ALA A 7 1.90 2.77 18.26
CA ALA A 7 3.07 2.43 19.08
C ALA A 7 2.95 1.05 19.74
N LYS A 8 1.73 0.62 20.08
CA LYS A 8 1.45 -0.73 20.60
C LYS A 8 1.59 -1.81 19.53
N ARG A 9 1.20 -1.50 18.27
CA ARG A 9 1.41 -2.40 17.12
C ARG A 9 2.90 -2.59 16.80
N LEU A 10 3.71 -1.53 16.93
CA LEU A 10 5.17 -1.58 16.70
C LEU A 10 5.89 -2.46 17.71
N LEU A 11 5.51 -2.40 19.00
CA LEU A 11 6.07 -3.26 20.04
C LEU A 11 5.76 -4.75 19.80
N TRP A 12 4.63 -5.06 19.20
CA TRP A 12 4.26 -6.45 18.84
C TRP A 12 5.06 -6.99 17.65
N ILE A 13 5.34 -6.15 16.65
CA ILE A 13 6.09 -6.55 15.45
C ILE A 13 7.57 -6.79 15.80
N SER A 14 8.20 -5.88 16.56
CA SER A 14 9.62 -6.04 16.95
C SER A 14 9.89 -7.24 17.85
N VAL A 15 8.92 -7.66 18.68
CA VAL A 15 9.06 -8.87 19.53
C VAL A 15 8.90 -10.16 18.72
N MET A 16 8.14 -10.14 17.62
CA MET A 16 7.92 -11.33 16.77
C MET A 16 9.06 -11.59 15.76
N THR A 17 9.78 -10.55 15.31
CA THR A 17 10.88 -10.74 14.32
C THR A 17 12.13 -11.39 14.94
N CYS A 18 12.32 -11.31 16.26
CA CYS A 18 13.48 -11.92 16.94
C CYS A 18 13.33 -13.43 17.24
N LEU A 19 12.20 -14.09 16.94
CA LEU A 19 11.96 -15.49 17.37
C LEU A 19 11.63 -16.51 16.27
N CYS A 20 11.51 -16.12 15.01
CA CYS A 20 11.12 -17.08 13.95
C CYS A 20 12.28 -17.51 13.05
N GLY A 21 13.30 -18.10 13.67
CA GLY A 21 14.04 -19.21 13.04
C GLY A 21 13.37 -20.52 13.40
N MET A 22 12.12 -20.76 12.95
CA MET A 22 11.49 -22.08 13.01
C MET A 22 10.24 -22.11 12.11
N SER A 23 10.25 -23.04 11.18
CA SER A 23 9.22 -23.34 10.18
C SER A 23 7.87 -23.62 10.84
N PHE A 24 6.85 -22.82 10.56
CA PHE A 24 5.46 -23.23 10.78
C PHE A 24 4.61 -22.75 9.61
N GLY A 25 4.03 -23.72 8.89
CA GLY A 25 2.95 -23.46 7.97
C GLY A 25 1.74 -22.95 8.75
N CYS A 26 1.27 -21.74 8.41
CA CYS A 26 0.06 -21.19 9.00
C CYS A 26 -1.05 -21.17 7.96
N LYS A 27 -2.08 -21.99 8.23
CA LYS A 27 -3.45 -21.81 7.77
C LYS A 27 -3.83 -20.34 7.96
N GLY A 28 -4.25 -19.67 6.88
CA GLY A 28 -4.57 -18.25 6.86
C GLY A 28 -5.83 -17.92 7.65
N ASP A 29 -5.65 -17.24 8.77
CA ASP A 29 -6.65 -16.67 9.67
C ASP A 29 -6.96 -15.20 9.35
N GLY A 30 -6.88 -14.80 8.06
CA GLY A 30 -7.28 -13.45 7.61
C GLY A 30 -6.36 -12.30 8.06
N LYS A 31 -5.21 -12.60 8.67
CA LYS A 31 -4.19 -11.59 9.01
C LYS A 31 -3.42 -11.21 7.75
N VAL A 32 -3.32 -9.91 7.48
CA VAL A 32 -2.48 -9.36 6.40
C VAL A 32 -1.10 -10.02 6.49
N ASN A 33 -0.64 -10.58 5.37
CA ASN A 33 0.66 -11.24 5.29
C ASN A 33 1.74 -10.29 5.83
N PRO A 34 2.54 -10.66 6.85
CA PRO A 34 3.51 -9.76 7.48
C PRO A 34 4.53 -9.19 6.47
N TYR A 35 4.82 -9.94 5.40
CA TYR A 35 5.66 -9.44 4.31
C TYR A 35 5.00 -8.32 3.50
N ILE A 36 3.67 -8.35 3.30
CA ILE A 36 2.93 -7.27 2.63
C ILE A 36 2.89 -6.02 3.51
N ALA A 37 2.63 -6.19 4.81
CA ALA A 37 2.60 -5.07 5.76
C ALA A 37 3.97 -4.37 5.83
N GLN A 38 5.07 -5.14 5.87
CA GLN A 38 6.42 -4.59 5.80
C GLN A 38 6.64 -3.78 4.52
N ARG A 39 6.22 -4.31 3.36
CA ARG A 39 6.43 -3.64 2.07
C ARG A 39 5.60 -2.36 1.94
N ILE A 40 4.43 -2.29 2.58
CA ILE A 40 3.66 -1.05 2.68
C ILE A 40 4.40 -0.01 3.54
N TRP A 41 5.00 -0.42 4.65
CA TRP A 41 5.80 0.48 5.47
C TRP A 41 7.04 1.01 4.72
N GLU A 42 7.67 0.15 3.92
CA GLU A 42 8.81 0.54 3.07
C GLU A 42 8.46 1.59 2.00
N LEU A 43 7.17 1.79 1.67
CA LEU A 43 6.75 2.90 0.79
C LEU A 43 7.06 4.28 1.37
N THR A 44 7.20 4.39 2.70
CA THR A 44 7.53 5.65 3.38
C THR A 44 9.03 5.82 3.62
N SER A 45 9.86 4.92 3.08
CA SER A 45 11.33 5.00 3.20
C SER A 45 11.88 6.23 2.46
N GLU A 46 13.02 6.74 2.94
CA GLU A 46 13.78 7.79 2.26
C GLU A 46 14.66 7.24 1.13
N ASP A 47 14.90 5.92 1.11
CA ASP A 47 15.70 5.26 0.08
C ASP A 47 14.84 4.92 -1.16
N PRO A 48 15.12 5.52 -2.33
CA PRO A 48 14.36 5.25 -3.55
C PRO A 48 14.47 3.81 -4.03
N VAL A 49 15.58 3.11 -3.74
CA VAL A 49 15.74 1.70 -4.11
C VAL A 49 14.79 0.82 -3.31
N THR A 50 14.71 1.05 -2.00
CA THR A 50 13.76 0.39 -1.11
C THR A 50 12.31 0.66 -1.51
N VAL A 51 11.96 1.92 -1.79
CA VAL A 51 10.58 2.29 -2.23
C VAL A 51 10.21 1.58 -3.53
N GLN A 52 11.11 1.58 -4.52
CA GLN A 52 10.83 0.92 -5.79
C GLN A 52 10.71 -0.61 -5.64
N ALA A 53 11.58 -1.24 -4.85
CA ALA A 53 11.50 -2.67 -4.57
C ALA A 53 10.19 -3.06 -3.86
N ALA A 54 9.71 -2.20 -2.96
CA ALA A 54 8.41 -2.38 -2.30
C ALA A 54 7.25 -2.28 -3.29
N ILE A 55 7.26 -1.28 -4.18
CA ILE A 55 6.26 -1.14 -5.25
C ILE A 55 6.25 -2.40 -6.12
N ASP A 56 7.40 -2.81 -6.65
CA ASP A 56 7.51 -3.98 -7.53
C ASP A 56 7.01 -5.26 -6.85
N PHE A 57 7.31 -5.42 -5.56
CA PHE A 57 6.81 -6.55 -4.77
C PHE A 57 5.29 -6.53 -4.64
N LEU A 58 4.71 -5.36 -4.30
CA LEU A 58 3.27 -5.20 -4.09
C LEU A 58 2.48 -5.42 -5.39
N LEU A 59 2.96 -4.89 -6.51
CA LEU A 59 2.37 -5.08 -7.83
C LEU A 59 2.44 -6.55 -8.29
N ASN A 60 3.44 -7.29 -7.83
CA ASN A 60 3.57 -8.73 -8.10
C ASN A 60 2.71 -9.63 -7.21
N GLN A 61 1.91 -9.08 -6.29
CA GLN A 61 0.99 -9.88 -5.48
C GLN A 61 -0.33 -10.18 -6.22
N LYS A 62 -1.07 -11.19 -5.73
CA LYS A 62 -2.46 -11.38 -6.17
C LYS A 62 -3.32 -10.24 -5.60
N PRO A 63 -4.28 -9.68 -6.35
CA PRO A 63 -5.14 -8.59 -5.88
C PRO A 63 -5.79 -8.88 -4.51
N ARG A 64 -6.29 -10.10 -4.30
CA ARG A 64 -6.88 -10.55 -3.03
C ARG A 64 -5.98 -10.37 -1.80
N ASN A 65 -4.66 -10.39 -1.97
CA ASN A 65 -3.72 -10.29 -0.86
C ASN A 65 -3.31 -8.83 -0.59
N VAL A 66 -3.18 -8.02 -1.64
CA VAL A 66 -2.58 -6.68 -1.56
C VAL A 66 -3.62 -5.57 -1.42
N VAL A 67 -4.78 -5.70 -2.06
CA VAL A 67 -5.85 -4.68 -2.00
C VAL A 67 -6.30 -4.41 -0.57
N PRO A 68 -6.58 -5.41 0.29
CA PRO A 68 -6.97 -5.14 1.67
C PRO A 68 -5.91 -4.34 2.43
N ALA A 69 -4.63 -4.70 2.27
CA ALA A 69 -3.53 -4.06 2.96
C ALA A 69 -3.30 -2.60 2.49
N LEU A 70 -3.44 -2.35 1.18
CA LEU A 70 -3.40 -0.99 0.63
C LEU A 70 -4.58 -0.15 1.13
N MET A 71 -5.79 -0.71 1.17
CA MET A 71 -6.98 -0.03 1.69
C MET A 71 -6.85 0.35 3.17
N GLU A 72 -6.22 -0.51 3.99
CA GLU A 72 -5.96 -0.23 5.41
C GLU A 72 -5.01 0.96 5.65
N ASN A 73 -4.20 1.34 4.66
CA ASN A 73 -3.21 2.41 4.77
C ASN A 73 -3.53 3.62 3.87
N LEU A 74 -4.67 3.60 3.17
CA LEU A 74 -5.02 4.60 2.16
C LEU A 74 -5.19 6.01 2.73
N ASP A 75 -5.55 6.14 4.00
CA ASP A 75 -5.74 7.44 4.67
C ASP A 75 -4.43 8.08 5.14
N ASP A 76 -3.28 7.47 4.86
CA ASP A 76 -1.98 8.03 5.20
C ASP A 76 -1.65 9.26 4.35
N MET A 77 -1.77 10.44 4.96
CA MET A 77 -1.48 11.73 4.33
C MET A 77 -0.07 12.26 4.64
N HIS A 78 0.85 11.44 5.17
CA HIS A 78 2.22 11.87 5.37
C HIS A 78 2.90 12.19 4.01
N PRO A 79 3.81 13.18 3.96
CA PRO A 79 4.62 13.43 2.77
C PRO A 79 5.47 12.21 2.41
N LEU A 80 5.60 11.92 1.12
CA LEU A 80 6.57 10.96 0.61
C LEU A 80 7.95 11.62 0.51
N ALA A 81 8.95 10.93 1.06
CA ALA A 81 10.35 11.30 0.89
C ALA A 81 10.80 11.10 -0.57
N VAL A 82 10.39 9.99 -1.19
CA VAL A 82 10.68 9.68 -2.59
C VAL A 82 9.47 10.01 -3.45
N ARG A 83 9.57 11.09 -4.22
CA ARG A 83 8.47 11.60 -5.06
C ARG A 83 8.60 11.26 -6.54
N LYS A 84 9.48 10.33 -6.90
CA LYS A 84 9.65 9.88 -8.29
C LYS A 84 9.67 8.37 -8.28
N VAL A 85 8.57 7.78 -8.71
CA VAL A 85 8.39 6.33 -8.68
C VAL A 85 7.97 5.82 -10.05
N LEU A 86 8.30 4.56 -10.31
CA LEU A 86 7.89 3.85 -11.50
C LEU A 86 6.82 2.83 -11.11
N ILE A 87 5.68 2.88 -11.81
CA ILE A 87 4.64 1.87 -11.72
C ILE A 87 4.62 1.14 -13.05
N GLN A 88 5.05 -0.13 -13.04
CA GLN A 88 5.10 -0.99 -14.21
C GLN A 88 4.50 -2.35 -13.89
N ASP A 89 3.81 -2.94 -14.88
CA ASP A 89 3.36 -4.31 -14.76
C ASP A 89 4.53 -5.25 -15.11
N MET A 90 5.09 -5.89 -14.09
CA MET A 90 6.20 -6.83 -14.25
C MET A 90 5.79 -8.13 -14.97
N ARG A 91 4.49 -8.41 -15.08
CA ARG A 91 3.97 -9.62 -15.75
C ARG A 91 3.59 -9.38 -17.19
N ASN A 92 3.48 -8.12 -17.61
CA ASN A 92 3.16 -7.73 -18.96
C ASN A 92 4.14 -6.66 -19.45
N SER A 93 5.20 -7.09 -20.13
CA SER A 93 6.23 -6.20 -20.67
C SER A 93 5.73 -5.23 -21.74
N ALA A 94 4.53 -5.46 -22.30
CA ALA A 94 3.88 -4.54 -23.23
C ALA A 94 3.04 -3.47 -22.53
N ALA A 95 2.82 -3.58 -21.22
CA ALA A 95 2.12 -2.56 -20.45
C ALA A 95 2.97 -1.29 -20.36
N PRO A 96 2.36 -0.10 -20.49
CA PRO A 96 3.09 1.16 -20.42
C PRO A 96 3.68 1.37 -19.01
N VAL A 97 4.97 1.70 -18.95
CA VAL A 97 5.64 2.15 -17.72
C VAL A 97 5.11 3.55 -17.37
N ARG A 98 4.55 3.71 -16.18
CA ARG A 98 4.03 4.99 -15.70
C ARG A 98 5.03 5.62 -14.74
N ARG A 99 5.48 6.84 -15.07
CA ARG A 99 6.24 7.69 -14.15
C ARG A 99 5.26 8.50 -13.32
N TYR A 100 5.39 8.43 -12.01
CA TYR A 100 4.48 9.09 -11.07
C TYR A 100 5.26 9.99 -10.14
N GLU A 101 4.68 11.15 -9.82
CA GLU A 101 5.24 12.09 -8.84
C GLU A 101 4.30 12.30 -7.65
N PRO A 102 4.09 11.26 -6.81
CA PRO A 102 3.22 11.36 -5.65
C PRO A 102 3.85 12.25 -4.58
N GLU A 103 3.05 13.11 -3.95
CA GLU A 103 3.52 13.98 -2.87
C GLU A 103 3.28 13.36 -1.49
N LYS A 104 2.20 12.59 -1.36
CA LYS A 104 1.78 11.94 -0.12
C LYS A 104 1.60 10.44 -0.29
N VAL A 105 1.68 9.70 0.81
CA VAL A 105 1.56 8.23 0.82
C VAL A 105 0.24 7.78 0.19
N CYS A 106 -0.88 8.44 0.52
CA CYS A 106 -2.19 8.18 -0.08
C CYS A 106 -2.21 8.34 -1.61
N ASP A 107 -1.41 9.26 -2.18
CA ASP A 107 -1.32 9.45 -3.63
C ASP A 107 -0.71 8.20 -4.29
N LEU A 108 0.37 7.69 -3.70
CA LEU A 108 1.02 6.46 -4.16
C LEU A 108 0.10 5.24 -3.97
N ILE A 109 -0.52 5.09 -2.81
CA ILE A 109 -1.42 3.97 -2.54
C ILE A 109 -2.62 3.98 -3.50
N ALA A 110 -3.21 5.15 -3.77
CA ALA A 110 -4.29 5.27 -4.76
C ALA A 110 -3.85 4.86 -6.17
N ALA A 111 -2.62 5.21 -6.56
CA ALA A 111 -2.05 4.80 -7.84
C ALA A 111 -1.80 3.28 -7.91
N LEU A 112 -1.31 2.66 -6.83
CA LEU A 112 -1.14 1.21 -6.74
C LEU A 112 -2.49 0.48 -6.79
N LEU A 113 -3.50 0.98 -6.06
CA LEU A 113 -4.86 0.45 -6.11
C LEU A 113 -5.44 0.54 -7.52
N HIS A 114 -5.26 1.66 -8.20
CA HIS A 114 -5.68 1.81 -9.59
C HIS A 114 -5.02 0.77 -10.50
N HIS A 115 -3.70 0.57 -10.36
CA HIS A 115 -2.97 -0.40 -11.15
C HIS A 115 -3.44 -1.84 -10.89
N VAL A 116 -3.63 -2.22 -9.62
CA VAL A 116 -3.98 -3.59 -9.24
C VAL A 116 -5.45 -3.93 -9.55
N THR A 117 -6.36 -2.96 -9.44
CA THR A 117 -7.81 -3.20 -9.60
C THR A 117 -8.35 -2.79 -10.97
N GLY A 118 -7.63 -1.94 -11.71
CA GLY A 118 -8.14 -1.29 -12.92
C GLY A 118 -9.17 -0.17 -12.65
N VAL A 119 -9.56 0.05 -11.39
CA VAL A 119 -10.58 1.04 -11.01
C VAL A 119 -9.94 2.41 -10.81
N SER A 120 -10.61 3.47 -11.25
CA SER A 120 -10.14 4.86 -11.05
C SER A 120 -11.21 5.68 -10.35
N HIS A 121 -10.81 6.43 -9.32
CA HIS A 121 -11.69 7.32 -8.54
C HIS A 121 -11.26 8.80 -8.65
N GLY A 122 -10.74 9.16 -9.82
CA GLY A 122 -10.29 10.51 -10.15
C GLY A 122 -8.78 10.65 -10.19
N THR A 123 -8.33 11.84 -10.60
CA THR A 123 -6.93 12.15 -10.85
C THR A 123 -6.25 12.72 -9.60
N ILE A 124 -5.74 11.86 -8.72
CA ILE A 124 -4.61 12.26 -7.85
C ILE A 124 -3.33 12.06 -8.66
N TYR A 125 -3.10 12.89 -9.68
CA TYR A 125 -1.82 12.91 -10.41
C TYR A 125 -1.14 14.23 -10.09
N ASN A 126 0.07 14.15 -9.53
CA ASN A 126 1.06 15.23 -9.45
C ASN A 126 0.52 16.58 -8.93
N GLY A 127 0.37 16.72 -7.60
CA GLY A 127 0.03 18.00 -6.97
C GLY A 127 -1.45 18.21 -6.65
N ALA A 128 -2.20 17.13 -6.38
CA ALA A 128 -3.59 17.24 -5.94
C ALA A 128 -3.71 18.02 -4.62
N SER A 129 -4.79 18.76 -4.45
CA SER A 129 -5.12 19.39 -3.16
C SER A 129 -5.55 18.36 -2.11
N ASP A 130 -5.43 18.71 -0.83
CA ASP A 130 -5.91 17.84 0.26
C ASP A 130 -7.42 17.57 0.18
N THR A 131 -8.20 18.54 -0.31
CA THR A 131 -9.63 18.34 -0.58
C THR A 131 -9.88 17.27 -1.65
N GLN A 132 -9.06 17.22 -2.70
CA GLN A 132 -9.16 16.17 -3.72
C GLN A 132 -8.74 14.81 -3.16
N ARG A 133 -7.67 14.76 -2.36
CA ARG A 133 -7.21 13.53 -1.69
C ARG A 133 -8.30 12.94 -0.80
N ILE A 134 -8.92 13.76 0.05
CA ILE A 134 -10.02 13.32 0.94
C ILE A 134 -11.19 12.76 0.13
N LYS A 135 -11.58 13.41 -0.97
CA LYS A 135 -12.65 12.92 -1.86
C LYS A 135 -12.29 11.58 -2.49
N THR A 136 -11.06 11.41 -2.95
CA THR A 136 -10.61 10.14 -3.54
C THR A 136 -10.51 9.03 -2.50
N ILE A 137 -10.03 9.31 -1.29
CA ILE A 137 -10.03 8.35 -0.18
C ILE A 137 -11.46 7.89 0.12
N ALA A 138 -12.41 8.81 0.22
CA ALA A 138 -13.82 8.49 0.46
C ALA A 138 -14.42 7.63 -0.67
N ALA A 139 -14.07 7.92 -1.93
CA ALA A 139 -14.52 7.15 -3.09
C ALA A 139 -13.98 5.71 -3.06
N TRP A 140 -12.69 5.52 -2.74
CA TRP A 140 -12.08 4.21 -2.54
C TRP A 140 -12.71 3.45 -1.36
N GLN A 141 -12.99 4.12 -0.24
CA GLN A 141 -13.65 3.49 0.91
C GLN A 141 -15.07 3.03 0.58
N THR A 142 -15.79 3.81 -0.22
CA THR A 142 -17.13 3.44 -0.73
C THR A 142 -17.02 2.22 -1.64
N TRP A 143 -16.08 2.23 -2.58
CA TRP A 143 -15.81 1.10 -3.46
C TRP A 143 -15.42 -0.16 -2.67
N TRP A 144 -14.53 -0.04 -1.70
CA TRP A 144 -14.10 -1.14 -0.85
C TRP A 144 -15.25 -1.76 -0.07
N SER A 145 -16.14 -0.93 0.49
CA SER A 145 -17.32 -1.41 1.20
C SER A 145 -18.23 -2.29 0.34
N ALA A 146 -18.36 -1.96 -0.96
CA ALA A 146 -19.13 -2.73 -1.93
C ALA A 146 -18.39 -3.97 -2.46
N ASN A 147 -17.06 -3.96 -2.49
CA ASN A 147 -16.26 -4.96 -3.20
C ASN A 147 -15.44 -5.89 -2.29
N LYS A 148 -15.32 -5.62 -0.99
CA LYS A 148 -14.44 -6.35 -0.06
C LYS A 148 -14.61 -7.87 -0.10
N GLN A 149 -15.81 -8.37 -0.33
CA GLN A 149 -16.13 -9.79 -0.44
C GLN A 149 -15.40 -10.50 -1.59
N HIS A 150 -15.00 -9.79 -2.64
CA HIS A 150 -14.23 -10.34 -3.75
C HIS A 150 -12.73 -10.51 -3.43
N TYR A 151 -12.28 -9.94 -2.31
CA TYR A 151 -10.89 -9.94 -1.86
C TYR A 151 -10.69 -10.69 -0.53
N GLN A 152 -11.73 -11.36 -0.01
CA GLN A 152 -11.70 -12.26 1.14
C GLN A 152 -11.56 -13.71 0.65
#